data_AF-A0A4U9HUK1-F1
#
_entry.id   AF-A0A4U9HUK1-F1
#
_cell.length_a   1.000
_cell.length_b   1.000
_cell.length_c   1.000
_cell.angle_alpha   90.00
_cell.angle_beta   90.00
_cell.angle_gamma   90.00
#
_symmetry.space_group_name_H-M   'P 1'
#
loop_
_entity.id
_entity.type
_entity.pdbx_description
1 polymer ?
#
loop_
_entity_poly.entity_id
_entity_poly.type
_entity_poly.pdbx_seq_one_letter_code
_entity_poly.pdbx_strand_id
1 'polypeptide(L)'
;MATNINNQILDAILAQVRPLLGQGKVADYIPALASVNGNKLGIAIRTVDGQRFQAGDATERFSIQSISKVLSLVAAMRQYDEDEIWQRVGKDPSGQPFNSLLQLEIEQGKPRNPFINAGALVVCDMLQSRLSAPRQRMLEIVRQLSG
;
A
#
# COMPACT_ATOMS: atom_id res chain seq x y z
N MET A 1 4.11 17.61 27.78
CA MET A 1 3.86 16.22 28.21
C MET A 1 3.65 15.40 26.95
N ALA A 2 4.36 14.30 26.76
CA ALA A 2 4.08 13.41 25.63
C ALA A 2 2.68 12.84 25.80
N THR A 3 1.80 13.05 24.82
CA THR A 3 0.45 12.49 24.84
C THR A 3 0.57 10.97 24.75
N ASN A 4 0.22 10.28 25.83
CA ASN A 4 0.16 8.81 25.81
C ASN A 4 -0.95 8.37 24.85
N ILE A 5 -0.58 7.70 23.77
CA ILE A 5 -1.52 7.15 22.80
C ILE A 5 -2.46 6.18 23.53
N ASN A 6 -3.77 6.29 23.29
CA ASN A 6 -4.79 5.40 23.83
C ASN A 6 -6.00 5.36 22.88
N ASN A 7 -6.89 4.37 23.05
CA ASN A 7 -8.05 4.21 22.17
C ASN A 7 -9.00 5.43 22.18
N GLN A 8 -9.11 6.16 23.29
CA GLN A 8 -9.99 7.34 23.39
C GLN A 8 -9.54 8.47 22.47
N ILE A 9 -8.23 8.65 22.28
CA ILE A 9 -7.69 9.60 21.30
C ILE A 9 -8.09 9.18 19.88
N LEU A 10 -7.99 7.89 19.57
CA LEU A 10 -8.37 7.38 18.25
C LEU A 10 -9.88 7.54 18.02
N ASP A 11 -10.72 7.26 19.02
CA ASP A 11 -12.17 7.49 18.97
C ASP A 11 -12.50 8.97 18.75
N ALA A 12 -11.80 9.89 19.43
CA ALA A 12 -11.97 11.32 19.24
C ALA A 12 -11.60 11.78 17.83
N ILE A 13 -10.51 11.23 17.25
CA ILE A 13 -10.15 11.48 15.85
C ILE A 13 -11.26 10.98 14.92
N LEU A 14 -11.77 9.76 15.15
CA LEU A 14 -12.85 9.20 14.34
C LEU A 14 -14.12 10.06 14.44
N ALA A 15 -14.47 10.55 15.62
CA ALA A 15 -15.62 11.44 15.82
C ALA A 15 -15.46 12.77 15.05
N GLN A 16 -14.25 13.33 14.99
CA GLN A 16 -13.96 14.56 14.24
C GLN A 16 -14.03 14.39 12.73
N VAL A 17 -13.60 13.23 12.20
CA VAL A 17 -13.59 12.99 10.74
C VAL A 17 -14.86 12.34 10.22
N ARG A 18 -15.68 11.70 11.06
CA ARG A 18 -16.94 11.05 10.67
C ARG A 18 -17.91 11.98 9.92
N PRO A 19 -18.04 13.28 10.24
CA PRO A 19 -18.84 14.22 9.46
C PRO A 19 -18.35 14.45 8.01
N LEU A 20 -17.10 14.07 7.70
CA LEU A 20 -16.52 14.20 6.35
C LEU A 20 -16.87 13.02 5.43
N LEU A 21 -17.48 11.95 5.96
CA LEU A 21 -17.93 10.82 5.15
C LEU A 21 -18.91 11.29 4.08
N GLY A 22 -18.80 10.71 2.88
CA GLY A 22 -19.61 11.09 1.73
C GLY A 22 -19.07 12.25 0.88
N GLN A 23 -18.00 12.94 1.31
CA GLN A 23 -17.32 13.94 0.46
C GLN A 23 -16.51 13.30 -0.69
N GLY A 24 -16.18 12.01 -0.57
CA GLY A 24 -15.53 11.22 -1.61
C GLY A 24 -16.45 10.16 -2.21
N LYS A 25 -15.98 9.50 -3.27
CA LYS A 25 -16.70 8.41 -3.94
C LYS A 25 -15.96 7.09 -3.72
N VAL A 26 -16.70 6.05 -3.32
CA VAL A 26 -16.18 4.68 -3.29
C VAL A 26 -15.79 4.26 -4.71
N ALA A 27 -14.62 3.64 -4.85
CA ALA A 27 -14.17 3.12 -6.14
C ALA A 27 -15.16 2.10 -6.69
N ASP A 28 -15.66 2.34 -7.91
CA ASP A 28 -16.73 1.56 -8.54
C ASP A 28 -16.30 0.82 -9.82
N TYR A 29 -15.05 1.00 -10.26
CA TYR A 29 -14.51 0.33 -11.45
C TYR A 29 -14.28 -1.18 -11.25
N ILE A 30 -14.25 -1.67 -10.00
CA ILE A 30 -14.24 -3.11 -9.67
C ILE A 30 -15.55 -3.42 -8.91
N PRO A 31 -16.37 -4.38 -9.37
CA PRO A 31 -17.66 -4.69 -8.73
C PRO A 31 -17.55 -5.01 -7.23
N ALA A 32 -16.50 -5.71 -6.82
CA ALA A 32 -16.25 -6.04 -5.41
C ALA A 32 -15.87 -4.83 -4.55
N LEU A 33 -15.39 -3.73 -5.14
CA LEU A 33 -15.17 -2.47 -4.42
C LEU A 33 -16.45 -1.63 -4.37
N ALA A 34 -17.23 -1.65 -5.46
CA ALA A 34 -18.48 -0.90 -5.57
C ALA A 34 -19.53 -1.32 -4.53
N SER A 35 -19.48 -2.59 -4.08
CA SER A 35 -20.40 -3.13 -3.07
C SER A 35 -20.02 -2.78 -1.63
N VAL A 36 -18.87 -2.14 -1.39
CA VAL A 36 -18.40 -1.80 -0.05
C VAL A 36 -19.14 -0.55 0.47
N ASN A 37 -19.61 -0.63 1.72
CA ASN A 37 -20.26 0.50 2.37
C ASN A 37 -19.26 1.66 2.61
N GLY A 38 -19.54 2.83 2.02
CA GLY A 38 -18.70 4.03 2.14
C GLY A 38 -18.65 4.67 3.54
N ASN A 39 -19.46 4.18 4.49
CA ASN A 39 -19.49 4.66 5.86
C ASN A 39 -18.55 3.90 6.81
N LYS A 40 -17.74 2.98 6.27
CA LYS A 40 -16.73 2.22 7.03
C LYS A 40 -15.53 3.11 7.35
N LEU A 41 -15.13 3.13 8.62
CA LEU A 41 -14.03 3.97 9.10
C LEU A 41 -13.35 3.34 10.30
N GLY A 42 -12.07 3.02 10.17
CA GLY A 42 -11.25 2.44 11.23
C GLY A 42 -9.84 3.00 11.23
N ILE A 43 -9.21 2.98 12.39
CA ILE A 43 -7.82 3.40 12.59
C ILE A 43 -7.14 2.45 13.58
N ALA A 44 -5.88 2.11 13.32
CA ALA A 44 -5.07 1.28 14.21
C ALA A 44 -3.64 1.82 14.26
N ILE A 45 -3.03 1.71 15.44
CA ILE A 45 -1.63 2.02 15.70
C ILE A 45 -0.99 0.78 16.33
N ARG A 46 0.15 0.38 15.77
CA ARG A 46 1.03 -0.63 16.37
C ARG A 46 2.40 -0.01 16.55
N THR A 47 2.86 0.05 17.79
CA THR A 47 4.15 0.66 18.15
C THR A 47 5.28 -0.37 18.05
N VAL A 48 6.53 0.11 18.05
CA VAL A 48 7.73 -0.74 17.96
C VAL A 48 7.91 -1.65 19.18
N ASP A 49 7.40 -1.25 20.35
CA ASP A 49 7.38 -2.03 21.59
C ASP A 49 6.15 -2.97 21.67
N GLY A 50 5.36 -3.07 20.60
CA GLY A 50 4.29 -4.06 20.46
C GLY A 50 2.93 -3.64 21.04
N GLN A 51 2.79 -2.41 21.54
CA GLN A 51 1.49 -1.88 21.95
C GLN A 51 0.56 -1.75 20.74
N ARG A 52 -0.73 -2.00 20.98
CA ARG A 52 -1.78 -1.94 19.95
C ARG A 52 -2.91 -1.05 20.43
N PHE A 53 -3.25 -0.07 19.61
CA PHE A 53 -4.40 0.81 19.80
C PHE A 53 -5.26 0.77 18.56
N GLN A 54 -6.57 0.82 18.71
CA GLN A 54 -7.50 0.80 17.59
C GLN A 54 -8.84 1.43 17.95
N ALA A 55 -9.55 1.94 16.94
CA ALA A 55 -10.90 2.47 17.05
C ALA A 55 -11.70 2.25 15.75
N GLY A 56 -13.03 2.26 15.86
CA GLY A 56 -13.94 2.09 14.72
C GLY A 56 -13.87 0.70 14.08
N ASP A 57 -14.05 0.63 12.76
CA ASP A 57 -14.06 -0.60 11.97
C ASP A 57 -12.63 -1.19 11.74
N ALA A 58 -11.68 -0.99 12.65
CA ALA A 58 -10.26 -1.32 12.46
C ALA A 58 -9.95 -2.82 12.24
N THR A 59 -10.89 -3.71 12.54
CA THR A 59 -10.76 -5.16 12.32
C THR A 59 -11.44 -5.65 11.04
N GLU A 60 -12.13 -4.76 10.32
CA GLU A 60 -12.76 -5.08 9.04
C GLU A 60 -11.70 -5.33 7.97
N ARG A 61 -11.83 -6.42 7.23
CA ARG A 61 -10.88 -6.76 6.16
C ARG A 61 -11.23 -6.01 4.89
N PHE A 62 -10.21 -5.51 4.19
CA PHE A 62 -10.37 -4.89 2.87
C PHE A 62 -9.22 -5.27 1.94
N SER A 63 -9.41 -5.07 0.64
CA SER A 63 -8.33 -5.27 -0.34
C SER A 63 -7.26 -4.20 -0.17
N ILE A 64 -6.00 -4.61 0.00
CA ILE A 64 -4.88 -3.69 0.17
C ILE A 64 -4.57 -2.86 -1.09
N GLN A 65 -5.04 -3.27 -2.27
CA GLN A 65 -4.85 -2.53 -3.54
C GLN A 65 -3.39 -2.06 -3.72
N SER A 66 -3.14 -0.78 -4.04
CA SER A 66 -1.80 -0.24 -4.25
C SER A 66 -0.88 -0.26 -3.01
N ILE A 67 -1.41 -0.51 -1.80
CA ILE A 67 -0.56 -0.79 -0.63
C ILE A 67 0.31 -2.03 -0.89
N SER A 68 -0.16 -2.99 -1.71
CA SER A 68 0.65 -4.16 -2.11
C SER A 68 2.01 -3.79 -2.71
N LYS A 69 2.16 -2.63 -3.35
CA LYS A 69 3.40 -2.21 -4.01
C LYS A 69 4.58 -2.11 -3.05
N VAL A 70 4.37 -1.62 -1.82
CA VAL A 70 5.45 -1.57 -0.81
C VAL A 70 5.88 -2.97 -0.40
N LEU A 71 4.93 -3.89 -0.26
CA LEU A 71 5.19 -5.27 0.13
C LEU A 71 5.92 -6.02 -0.98
N SER A 72 5.53 -5.80 -2.25
CA SER A 72 6.21 -6.38 -3.41
C SER A 72 7.63 -5.86 -3.55
N LEU A 73 7.86 -4.57 -3.30
CA LEU A 73 9.20 -4.00 -3.32
C LEU A 73 10.08 -4.61 -2.23
N VAL A 74 9.57 -4.74 -0.99
CA VAL A 74 10.28 -5.43 0.10
C VAL A 74 10.64 -6.87 -0.28
N ALA A 75 9.74 -7.58 -0.96
CA ALA A 75 10.02 -8.92 -1.45
C ALA A 75 11.15 -8.93 -2.50
N ALA A 76 11.16 -7.97 -3.43
CA ALA A 76 12.19 -7.87 -4.45
C ALA A 76 13.56 -7.53 -3.85
N MET A 77 13.60 -6.60 -2.89
CA MET A 77 14.82 -6.22 -2.14
C MET A 77 15.42 -7.38 -1.32
N ARG A 78 14.64 -8.43 -1.02
CA ARG A 78 15.17 -9.65 -0.37
C ARG A 78 15.77 -10.66 -1.35
N GLN A 79 15.55 -10.48 -2.66
CA GLN A 79 15.89 -11.46 -3.70
C GLN A 79 16.87 -10.93 -4.75
N TYR A 80 17.08 -9.62 -4.77
CA TYR A 80 17.91 -8.89 -5.72
C TYR A 80 18.87 -7.97 -4.97
N ASP A 81 20.05 -7.79 -5.53
CA ASP A 81 20.93 -6.71 -5.12
C ASP A 81 20.30 -5.36 -5.52
N GLU A 82 20.62 -4.31 -4.77
CA GLU A 82 20.01 -2.99 -4.98
C GLU A 82 20.16 -2.50 -6.42
N ASP A 83 21.36 -2.63 -7.00
CA ASP A 83 21.65 -2.15 -8.34
C ASP A 83 20.78 -2.83 -9.41
N GLU A 84 20.45 -4.11 -9.23
CA GLU A 84 19.59 -4.84 -10.18
C GLU A 84 18.15 -4.30 -10.19
N ILE A 85 17.65 -3.86 -9.02
CA ILE A 85 16.33 -3.23 -8.91
C ILE A 85 16.38 -1.84 -9.54
N TRP A 86 17.37 -1.03 -9.13
CA TRP A 86 17.41 0.38 -9.47
C TRP A 86 17.87 0.66 -10.90
N GLN A 87 18.45 -0.32 -11.59
CA GLN A 87 18.62 -0.26 -13.03
C GLN A 87 17.28 -0.36 -13.78
N ARG A 88 16.31 -1.12 -13.26
CA ARG A 88 15.03 -1.38 -13.93
C ARG A 88 13.91 -0.40 -13.56
N VAL A 89 13.96 0.18 -12.36
CA VAL A 89 12.98 1.16 -11.87
C VAL A 89 13.69 2.27 -11.09
N GLY A 90 13.24 3.52 -11.21
CA GLY A 90 13.86 4.66 -10.53
C GLY A 90 13.49 4.77 -9.04
N LYS A 91 13.89 5.89 -8.43
CA LYS A 91 13.62 6.25 -7.03
C LYS A 91 12.91 7.60 -6.88
N ASP A 92 12.58 8.24 -7.99
CA ASP A 92 12.17 9.65 -8.02
C ASP A 92 10.65 9.81 -7.88
N PRO A 93 10.18 10.89 -7.23
CA PRO A 93 8.75 11.18 -7.19
C PRO A 93 8.20 11.43 -8.60
N SER A 94 6.98 10.97 -8.85
CA SER A 94 6.25 11.30 -10.07
C SER A 94 5.45 12.59 -9.86
N GLY A 95 5.65 13.59 -10.72
CA GLY A 95 4.83 14.82 -10.73
C GLY A 95 3.50 14.68 -11.47
N GLN A 96 3.25 13.49 -12.04
CA GLN A 96 2.07 13.15 -12.85
C GLN A 96 1.26 12.03 -12.17
N PRO A 97 -0.02 11.85 -12.53
CA PRO A 97 -0.83 10.74 -12.04
C PRO A 97 -0.14 9.38 -12.20
N PHE A 98 -0.38 8.46 -11.27
CA PHE A 98 0.30 7.17 -11.16
C PHE A 98 0.13 6.23 -12.37
N ASN A 99 -0.77 6.56 -13.29
CA ASN A 99 -1.11 5.83 -14.52
C ASN A 99 -0.75 6.62 -15.80
N SER A 100 0.02 7.70 -15.70
CA SER A 100 0.40 8.52 -16.86
C SER A 100 1.40 7.80 -17.77
N LEU A 101 0.99 7.50 -19.01
CA LEU A 101 1.87 6.93 -20.05
C LEU A 101 2.87 7.94 -20.60
N LEU A 102 2.50 9.22 -20.67
CA LEU A 102 3.36 10.29 -21.15
C LEU A 102 4.67 10.37 -20.35
N GLN A 103 4.59 10.20 -19.03
CA GLN A 103 5.77 10.21 -18.17
C GLN A 103 6.72 9.04 -18.50
N LEU A 104 6.16 7.86 -18.80
CA LEU A 104 6.94 6.67 -19.14
C LEU A 104 7.64 6.81 -20.49
N GLU A 105 6.98 7.44 -21.47
CA GLU A 105 7.56 7.77 -22.77
C GLU A 105 8.74 8.74 -22.64
N ILE A 106 8.56 9.81 -21.84
CA ILE A 106 9.63 10.77 -21.53
C ILE A 106 10.82 10.09 -20.86
N GLU A 107 10.57 9.10 -19.99
CA GLU A 107 11.60 8.34 -19.28
C GLU A 107 12.14 7.13 -20.07
N GLN A 108 11.85 7.08 -21.38
CA GLN A 108 12.36 6.06 -22.29
C GLN A 108 12.05 4.63 -21.81
N GLY A 109 10.88 4.44 -21.19
CA GLY A 109 10.39 3.14 -20.74
C GLY A 109 10.86 2.70 -19.35
N LYS A 110 11.74 3.46 -18.68
CA LYS A 110 12.10 3.18 -17.28
C LYS A 110 11.14 3.91 -16.33
N PRO A 111 10.35 3.22 -15.49
CA PRO A 111 9.42 3.92 -14.60
C PRO A 111 10.15 4.69 -13.48
N ARG A 112 9.71 5.92 -13.21
CA ARG A 112 10.12 6.79 -12.06
C ARG A 112 10.42 6.08 -10.74
N ASN A 113 9.49 5.23 -10.29
CA ASN A 113 9.52 4.63 -8.96
C ASN A 113 8.60 3.40 -8.88
N PRO A 114 8.79 2.51 -7.90
CA PRO A 114 7.99 1.29 -7.76
C PRO A 114 6.54 1.51 -7.28
N PHE A 115 6.14 2.74 -6.93
CA PHE A 115 4.82 3.05 -6.37
C PHE A 115 3.78 3.48 -7.43
N ILE A 116 4.23 3.84 -8.63
CA ILE A 116 3.35 3.97 -9.81
C ILE A 116 3.07 2.61 -10.45
N ASN A 117 2.02 2.52 -11.29
CA ASN A 117 1.61 1.23 -11.85
C ASN A 117 2.69 0.58 -12.72
N ALA A 118 3.35 1.37 -13.57
CA ALA A 118 4.44 0.88 -14.42
C ALA A 118 5.61 0.31 -13.60
N GLY A 119 6.03 1.01 -12.53
CA GLY A 119 7.10 0.53 -11.65
C GLY A 119 6.69 -0.70 -10.85
N ALA A 120 5.45 -0.76 -10.38
CA ALA A 120 4.93 -1.96 -9.71
C ALA A 120 4.92 -3.19 -10.64
N LEU A 121 4.62 -3.01 -11.92
CA LEU A 121 4.69 -4.09 -12.91
C LEU A 121 6.13 -4.56 -13.14
N VAL A 122 7.11 -3.65 -13.17
CA VAL A 122 8.54 -4.02 -13.21
C VAL A 122 8.93 -4.85 -11.98
N VAL A 123 8.51 -4.43 -10.78
CA VAL A 123 8.78 -5.20 -9.55
C VAL A 123 8.11 -6.58 -9.60
N CYS A 124 6.87 -6.66 -10.10
CA CYS A 124 6.20 -7.95 -10.30
C CYS A 124 6.97 -8.86 -11.27
N ASP A 125 7.46 -8.32 -12.39
CA ASP A 125 8.28 -9.08 -13.35
C ASP A 125 9.58 -9.60 -12.72
N MET A 126 10.25 -8.78 -11.91
CA MET A 126 11.42 -9.22 -11.13
C MET A 126 11.08 -10.41 -10.23
N LEU A 127 9.99 -10.32 -9.46
CA LEU A 127 9.58 -11.42 -8.58
C LEU A 127 9.22 -12.69 -9.37
N GLN A 128 8.53 -12.56 -10.51
CA GLN A 128 8.23 -13.69 -11.40
C GLN A 128 9.48 -14.35 -11.98
N SER A 129 10.54 -13.58 -12.19
CA SER A 129 11.79 -14.08 -12.80
C SER A 129 12.66 -14.91 -11.84
N ARG A 130 12.57 -14.68 -10.52
CA ARG A 130 13.42 -15.37 -9.53
C ARG A 130 12.68 -16.26 -8.54
N LEU A 131 11.36 -16.14 -8.44
CA LEU A 131 10.57 -16.97 -7.53
C LEU A 131 9.78 -18.00 -8.33
N SER A 132 9.88 -19.27 -7.92
CA SER A 132 9.07 -20.35 -8.47
C SER A 132 7.59 -20.23 -8.11
N ALA A 133 7.27 -19.59 -6.97
CA ALA A 133 5.91 -19.39 -6.49
C ALA A 133 5.72 -17.97 -5.91
N PRO A 134 5.73 -16.91 -6.74
CA PRO A 134 5.76 -15.52 -6.29
C PRO A 134 4.52 -15.14 -5.47
N ARG A 135 3.34 -15.66 -5.83
CA ARG A 135 2.10 -15.44 -5.05
C ARG A 135 2.22 -16.01 -3.63
N GLN A 136 2.71 -17.24 -3.52
CA GLN A 136 2.87 -17.89 -2.23
C GLN A 136 3.92 -17.17 -1.38
N ARG A 137 5.04 -16.78 -2.00
CA ARG A 137 6.09 -16.01 -1.34
C ARG A 137 5.60 -14.67 -0.81
N MET A 138 4.79 -13.95 -1.60
CA MET A 138 4.14 -12.73 -1.16
C MET A 138 3.23 -12.97 0.04
N LEU A 139 2.39 -14.02 0.03
CA LEU A 139 1.53 -14.35 1.16
C LEU A 139 2.33 -14.63 2.44
N GLU A 140 3.46 -15.34 2.33
CA GLU A 140 4.35 -15.61 3.47
C GLU A 140 4.94 -14.33 4.05
N ILE A 141 5.46 -13.44 3.20
CA ILE A 141 6.03 -12.17 3.63
C ILE A 141 4.97 -11.33 4.33
N VAL A 142 3.77 -11.21 3.75
CA VAL A 142 2.69 -10.41 4.36
C VAL A 142 2.27 -11.00 5.71
N ARG A 143 2.08 -12.32 5.82
CA ARG A 143 1.75 -12.98 7.09
C ARG A 143 2.83 -12.75 8.15
N GLN A 144 4.11 -12.89 7.77
CA GLN A 144 5.22 -12.65 8.68
C GLN A 144 5.25 -11.21 9.20
N LEU A 145 4.92 -10.22 8.35
CA LEU A 145 4.92 -8.81 8.73
C LEU A 145 3.66 -8.40 9.51
N SER A 146 2.51 -9.03 9.26
CA SER A 146 1.26 -8.68 9.93
C SER A 146 1.04 -9.41 11.27
N GLY A 147 1.69 -10.56 11.47
CA GLY A 147 1.36 -11.52 12.54
C GLY A 147 0.32 -12.52 12.08
#